data_AF-A0A497LIN2-F1
#
_entry.id   AF-A0A497LIN2-F1
#
_cell.length_a   1.000
_cell.length_b   1.000
_cell.length_c   1.000
_cell.angle_alpha   90.00
_cell.angle_beta   90.00
_cell.angle_gamma   90.00
#
_symmetry.space_group_name_H-M   'P 1'
#
loop_
_entity.id
_entity.type
_entity.pdbx_description
1 polymer ?
#
loop_
_entity_poly.entity_id
_entity_poly.type
_entity_poly.pdbx_seq_one_letter_code
_entity_poly.pdbx_strand_id
1 'polypeptide(L)'
;MTFPRETAEQARRRILEMCQDHIRSVLDALREACILINAYQNGDENLVLQHYASVMGHVEKAWDVKRAIMREVAEFGELLIARDDFINLSAEINEIAD
;
A
#
# COMPACT_ATOMS: atom_id res chain seq x y z
N MET A 1 -6.96 30.91 -8.87
CA MET A 1 -7.48 30.47 -7.56
C MET A 1 -8.39 29.28 -7.83
N THR A 2 -8.00 28.08 -7.41
CA THR A 2 -8.82 26.86 -7.54
C THR A 2 -9.89 26.87 -6.45
N PHE A 3 -11.11 26.44 -6.76
CA PHE A 3 -12.19 26.44 -5.78
C PHE A 3 -11.96 25.33 -4.73
N PRO A 4 -12.39 25.49 -3.46
CA PRO A 4 -12.21 24.49 -2.41
C PRO A 4 -12.70 23.08 -2.79
N ARG A 5 -13.78 23.01 -3.58
CA ARG A 5 -14.33 21.76 -4.11
C ARG A 5 -13.42 21.10 -5.15
N GLU A 6 -12.76 21.86 -6.00
CA GLU A 6 -11.81 21.35 -6.99
C GLU A 6 -10.56 20.78 -6.30
N THR A 7 -10.07 21.47 -5.26
CA THR A 7 -8.97 20.99 -4.42
C THR A 7 -9.33 19.68 -3.71
N ALA A 8 -10.53 19.57 -3.14
CA ALA A 8 -11.00 18.35 -2.48
C ALA A 8 -11.08 17.15 -3.45
N GLU A 9 -11.61 17.36 -4.66
CA GLU A 9 -11.69 16.31 -5.69
C GLU A 9 -10.30 15.88 -6.19
N GLN A 10 -9.37 16.82 -6.36
CA GLN A 10 -7.98 16.51 -6.72
C GLN A 10 -7.28 15.69 -5.63
N ALA A 11 -7.43 16.08 -4.36
CA ALA A 11 -6.88 15.33 -3.22
C ALA A 11 -7.48 13.92 -3.16
N ARG A 12 -8.81 13.80 -3.28
CA ARG A 12 -9.51 12.51 -3.31
C ARG A 12 -8.96 11.60 -4.40
N ARG A 13 -8.79 12.12 -5.62
CA ARG A 13 -8.25 11.35 -6.75
C ARG A 13 -6.83 10.86 -6.46
N ARG A 14 -5.97 11.74 -5.95
CA ARG A 14 -4.60 11.37 -5.60
C ARG A 14 -4.55 10.28 -4.53
N ILE A 15 -5.34 10.43 -3.47
CA ILE A 15 -5.41 9.42 -2.40
C ILE A 15 -5.90 8.08 -2.95
N LEU A 16 -6.90 8.07 -3.83
CA LEU A 16 -7.37 6.85 -4.50
C LEU A 16 -6.27 6.19 -5.35
N GLU A 17 -5.50 6.97 -6.11
CA GLU A 17 -4.36 6.47 -6.89
C GLU A 17 -3.32 5.83 -5.94
N MET A 18 -3.04 6.46 -4.80
CA MET A 18 -2.14 5.90 -3.78
C MET A 18 -2.69 4.62 -3.14
N CYS A 19 -4.01 4.53 -2.88
CA CYS A 19 -4.62 3.28 -2.40
C CYS A 19 -4.47 2.14 -3.43
N GLN A 20 -4.57 2.44 -4.72
CA GLN A 20 -4.34 1.46 -5.80
C GLN A 20 -2.88 1.00 -5.85
N ASP A 21 -1.93 1.90 -5.61
CA ASP A 21 -0.51 1.56 -5.51
C ASP A 21 -0.20 0.76 -4.25
N HIS A 22 -0.90 1.05 -3.15
CA HIS A 22 -0.79 0.31 -1.90
C HIS A 22 -1.21 -1.16 -2.11
N ILE A 23 -2.43 -1.39 -2.60
CA ILE A 23 -2.92 -2.76 -2.84
C ILE A 23 -2.06 -3.52 -3.86
N ARG A 24 -1.52 -2.84 -4.88
CA ARG A 24 -0.58 -3.48 -5.82
C ARG A 24 0.69 -3.96 -5.11
N SER A 25 1.27 -3.13 -4.26
CA SER A 25 2.51 -3.48 -3.53
C SER A 25 2.29 -4.68 -2.60
N VAL A 26 1.13 -4.73 -1.93
CA VAL A 26 0.74 -5.86 -1.09
C VAL A 26 0.51 -7.14 -1.90
N LEU A 27 -0.17 -7.06 -3.04
CA LEU A 27 -0.37 -8.22 -3.92
C LEU A 27 0.94 -8.74 -4.52
N ASP A 28 1.91 -7.86 -4.74
CA ASP A 28 3.26 -8.24 -5.16
C ASP A 28 3.99 -8.99 -4.04
N ALA A 29 3.89 -8.53 -2.78
CA ALA A 29 4.42 -9.25 -1.61
C ALA A 29 3.80 -10.65 -1.48
N LEU A 30 2.47 -10.75 -1.58
CA LEU A 30 1.75 -12.03 -1.51
C LEU A 30 2.19 -12.99 -2.63
N ARG A 31 2.34 -12.49 -3.86
CA ARG A 31 2.81 -13.30 -4.99
C ARG A 31 4.21 -13.85 -4.71
N GLU A 32 5.11 -13.00 -4.23
CA GLU A 32 6.47 -13.38 -3.94
C GLU A 32 6.55 -14.38 -2.78
N ALA A 33 5.68 -14.26 -1.78
CA ALA A 33 5.56 -15.22 -0.69
C ALA A 33 5.12 -16.61 -1.20
N CYS A 34 4.20 -16.68 -2.17
CA CYS A 34 3.85 -17.94 -2.82
C CYS A 34 5.04 -18.59 -3.54
N ILE A 35 5.91 -17.79 -4.18
CA ILE A 35 7.13 -18.30 -4.84
C ILE A 35 8.15 -18.76 -3.81
N LEU A 36 8.31 -18.02 -2.71
CA LEU A 36 9.14 -18.43 -1.56
C LEU A 36 8.73 -19.80 -1.02
N ILE A 37 7.43 -20.03 -0.84
CA ILE A 37 6.90 -21.34 -0.38
C ILE A 37 7.30 -22.45 -1.35
N ASN A 38 7.24 -22.19 -2.66
CA ASN A 38 7.66 -23.17 -3.67
C ASN A 38 9.18 -23.44 -3.62
N ALA A 39 10.00 -22.40 -3.50
CA ALA A 39 11.46 -22.54 -3.34
C ALA A 39 11.81 -23.36 -2.09
N TYR A 40 11.11 -23.12 -0.98
CA TYR A 40 11.27 -23.88 0.26
C TYR A 40 10.92 -25.35 0.08
N GLN A 41 9.80 -25.66 -0.60
CA GLN A 41 9.40 -27.04 -0.91
C GLN A 41 10.43 -27.78 -1.77
N ASN A 42 11.14 -27.06 -2.64
CA ASN A 42 12.17 -27.62 -3.52
C ASN A 42 13.57 -27.69 -2.85
N GLY A 43 13.73 -27.17 -1.63
CA GLY A 43 15.00 -27.16 -0.91
C GLY A 43 16.05 -26.18 -1.48
N ASP A 44 15.63 -25.20 -2.27
CA ASP A 44 16.54 -24.19 -2.83
C ASP A 44 16.69 -23.00 -1.88
N GLU A 45 17.65 -23.10 -0.96
CA GLU A 45 17.91 -22.10 0.07
C GLU A 45 18.26 -20.71 -0.51
N ASN A 46 18.96 -20.67 -1.66
CA ASN A 46 19.32 -19.40 -2.30
C ASN A 46 18.06 -18.68 -2.82
N LEU A 47 17.16 -19.41 -3.49
CA LEU A 47 15.88 -18.86 -3.93
C LEU A 47 15.00 -18.45 -2.75
N VAL A 48 15.00 -19.22 -1.66
CA VAL A 48 14.26 -18.84 -0.44
C VAL A 48 14.73 -17.49 0.09
N LEU A 49 16.05 -17.29 0.24
CA LEU A 49 16.61 -16.04 0.74
C LEU A 49 16.34 -14.87 -0.22
N GLN A 50 16.43 -15.11 -1.54
CA GLN A 50 16.14 -14.11 -2.55
C GLN A 50 14.67 -13.66 -2.49
N HIS A 51 13.74 -14.60 -2.52
CA HIS A 51 12.30 -14.29 -2.48
C HIS A 51 11.89 -13.70 -1.13
N TYR A 52 12.54 -14.09 -0.03
CA TYR A 52 12.32 -13.47 1.28
C TYR A 52 12.68 -11.99 1.27
N ALA A 53 13.85 -11.64 0.73
CA ALA A 53 14.26 -10.25 0.60
C ALA A 53 13.28 -9.44 -0.28
N SER A 54 12.82 -10.03 -1.39
CA SER A 54 11.80 -9.42 -2.25
C SER A 54 10.47 -9.18 -1.53
N VAL A 55 9.96 -10.17 -0.76
CA VAL A 55 8.74 -10.01 0.06
C VAL A 55 8.91 -8.82 1.00
N MET A 56 10.00 -8.78 1.75
CA MET A 56 10.27 -7.69 2.71
C MET A 56 10.34 -6.33 2.02
N GLY A 57 10.94 -6.25 0.82
CA GLY A 57 10.97 -5.01 0.04
C GLY A 57 9.59 -4.53 -0.40
N HIS A 58 8.68 -5.46 -0.78
CA HIS A 58 7.30 -5.11 -1.11
C HIS A 58 6.49 -4.69 0.12
N VAL A 59 6.71 -5.32 1.29
CA VAL A 59 6.09 -4.94 2.57
C VAL A 59 6.53 -3.54 3.00
N GLU A 60 7.83 -3.23 2.94
CA GLU A 60 8.35 -1.91 3.27
C GLU A 60 7.74 -0.83 2.37
N LYS A 61 7.64 -1.12 1.06
CA LYS A 61 6.97 -0.24 0.10
C LYS A 61 5.49 -0.03 0.43
N ALA A 62 4.77 -1.08 0.85
CA ALA A 62 3.38 -0.94 1.28
C ALA A 62 3.26 0.01 2.49
N TRP A 63 4.13 -0.16 3.49
CA TRP A 63 4.20 0.73 4.66
C TRP A 63 4.54 2.18 4.29
N ASP A 64 5.43 2.41 3.32
CA ASP A 64 5.72 3.74 2.78
C ASP A 64 4.48 4.38 2.13
N VAL A 65 3.76 3.62 1.30
CA VAL A 65 2.55 4.12 0.64
C VAL A 65 1.46 4.43 1.67
N LYS A 66 1.24 3.56 2.67
CA LYS A 66 0.32 3.85 3.79
C LYS A 66 0.69 5.14 4.50
N ARG A 67 1.96 5.33 4.84
CA ARG A 67 2.45 6.58 5.48
C ARG A 67 2.21 7.80 4.59
N ALA A 68 2.32 7.67 3.27
CA ALA A 68 2.04 8.74 2.34
C ALA A 68 0.52 9.06 2.28
N ILE A 69 -0.34 8.03 2.23
CA ILE A 69 -1.80 8.18 2.29
C ILE A 69 -2.20 8.95 3.56
N MET A 70 -1.65 8.57 4.72
CA MET A 70 -1.96 9.24 6.00
C MET A 70 -1.54 10.71 6.01
N ARG A 71 -0.43 11.06 5.36
CA ARG A 71 0.00 12.47 5.23
C ARG A 71 -0.97 13.26 4.36
N GLU A 72 -1.37 12.71 3.21
CA GLU A 72 -2.31 13.38 2.30
C GLU A 72 -3.70 13.54 2.97
N VAL A 73 -4.17 12.52 3.68
CA VAL A 73 -5.42 12.59 4.46
C VAL A 73 -5.32 13.65 5.56
N ALA A 74 -4.19 13.78 6.25
CA ALA A 74 -4.01 14.80 7.27
C ALA A 74 -3.96 16.22 6.68
N GLU A 75 -3.37 16.39 5.49
CA GLU A 75 -3.25 17.69 4.81
C GLU A 75 -4.61 18.18 4.27
N PHE A 76 -5.44 17.29 3.73
CA PHE A 76 -6.71 17.64 3.10
C PHE A 76 -7.96 17.22 3.91
N GLY A 77 -7.77 16.71 5.13
CA GLY A 77 -8.80 16.01 5.89
C GLY A 77 -10.07 16.83 6.20
N GLU A 78 -9.95 18.14 6.36
CA GLU A 78 -11.10 19.04 6.57
C GLU A 78 -11.96 19.22 5.31
N LEU A 79 -11.36 19.03 4.13
CA LEU A 79 -12.01 19.12 2.82
C LEU A 79 -12.54 17.77 2.34
N LEU A 80 -12.09 16.66 2.94
CA LEU A 80 -12.42 15.29 2.54
C LEU A 80 -13.54 14.72 3.42
N ILE A 81 -14.73 14.58 2.84
CA ILE A 81 -15.87 13.92 3.50
C ILE A 81 -15.55 12.45 3.83
N ALA A 82 -14.77 11.77 2.98
CA ALA A 82 -14.46 10.34 3.07
C ALA A 82 -13.12 10.02 3.76
N ARG A 83 -12.60 10.92 4.61
CA ARG A 83 -11.27 10.73 5.23
C ARG A 83 -11.16 9.41 6.02
N ASP A 84 -12.22 9.06 6.75
CA ASP A 84 -12.22 7.90 7.64
C ASP A 84 -12.23 6.61 6.80
N ASP A 85 -12.90 6.62 5.65
CA ASP A 85 -12.86 5.52 4.68
C ASP A 85 -11.45 5.28 4.13
N PHE A 86 -10.69 6.34 3.82
CA PHE A 86 -9.31 6.22 3.38
C PHE A 86 -8.38 5.69 4.48
N ILE A 87 -8.59 6.12 5.73
CA ILE A 87 -7.85 5.60 6.89
C ILE A 87 -8.10 4.10 7.04
N ASN A 88 -9.37 3.70 7.08
CA ASN A 88 -9.76 2.30 7.24
C ASN A 88 -9.26 1.43 6.08
N LEU A 89 -9.46 1.87 4.83
CA LEU A 89 -8.98 1.14 3.66
C LEU A 89 -7.45 0.97 3.69
N SER A 90 -6.70 2.01 4.06
CA SER A 90 -5.25 1.91 4.17
C SER A 90 -4.79 0.98 5.30
N ALA A 91 -5.58 0.84 6.37
CA ALA A 91 -5.30 -0.09 7.46
C ALA A 91 -5.56 -1.54 7.03
N GLU A 92 -6.72 -1.80 6.42
CA GLU A 92 -7.12 -3.13 5.94
C GLU A 92 -6.17 -3.66 4.85
N ILE A 93 -5.76 -2.81 3.89
CA ILE A 93 -4.78 -3.21 2.88
C ILE A 93 -3.44 -3.59 3.54
N ASN A 94 -3.02 -2.86 4.57
CA ASN A 94 -1.75 -3.10 5.25
C ASN A 94 -1.75 -4.40 6.05
N GLU A 95 -2.88 -4.81 6.60
CA GLU A 95 -3.02 -6.06 7.35
C GLU A 95 -2.71 -7.29 6.48
N ILE A 96 -2.85 -7.19 5.16
CA ILE A 96 -2.46 -8.26 4.24
C ILE A 96 -0.93 -8.34 4.09
N ALA A 97 -0.22 -7.22 4.29
CA ALA A 97 1.24 -7.17 4.21
C ALA A 97 1.94 -7.56 5.51
N ASP A 98 1.26 -7.35 6.65
CA ASP A 98 1.74 -7.69 7.99
C ASP A 98 1.62 -9.20 8.27
#